data_AF-A0A813C7N4-F1
#
_entry.id   AF-A0A813C7N4-F1
#
_cell.length_a   1.000
_cell.length_b   1.000
_cell.length_c   1.000
_cell.angle_alpha   90.00
_cell.angle_beta   90.00
_cell.angle_gamma   90.00
#
_symmetry.space_group_name_H-M   'P 1'
#
loop_
_entity.id
_entity.type
_entity.pdbx_description
1 polymer ?
#
loop_
_entity_poly.entity_id
_entity_poly.type
_entity_poly.pdbx_seq_one_letter_code
_entity_poly.pdbx_strand_id
1 'polypeptide(L)'
;MKKGWCVVDGGATRTLGSLVAVQNVIDRNTAETGDTKILKVDTERKPIFSFGNSSENQCMSTIELGVQAGVKEGKLTVHTLDAGSGPILLSVTPSALNMSLDRQNKASLQELLRARGEDPPRGWTKIELRQRLLELDPALGEAKAKEVHRTELQEWVCRINKARSKKAQLVELCTKELELNITGNETIPTLERWALQKAYLISTPMAEDVVGFGRHSALEYQNINLYHQDYREWVLRTDAEETGCDYRLRRLAQWLRANPVDKTEKEIRVKPKAAHQPKEKY
;
A
#
# COMPACT_ATOMS: atom_id res chain seq x y z
N MET A 1 4.75 -4.30 -26.66
CA MET A 1 5.71 -4.93 -25.71
C MET A 1 6.03 -3.94 -24.60
N LYS A 2 5.90 -4.33 -23.32
CA LYS A 2 6.35 -3.52 -22.17
C LYS A 2 7.88 -3.70 -22.06
N LYS A 3 8.66 -2.61 -22.11
CA LYS A 3 10.11 -2.61 -22.41
C LYS A 3 11.06 -3.14 -21.30
N GLY A 4 10.60 -3.99 -20.38
CA GLY A 4 11.45 -4.49 -19.27
C GLY A 4 11.91 -3.39 -18.31
N TRP A 5 11.13 -2.32 -18.16
CA TRP A 5 11.47 -1.17 -17.32
C TRP A 5 10.91 -1.35 -15.91
N CYS A 6 11.68 -0.90 -14.92
CA CYS A 6 11.21 -0.73 -13.55
C CYS A 6 10.75 0.72 -13.31
N VAL A 7 9.85 0.91 -12.36
CA VAL A 7 9.43 2.22 -11.86
C VAL A 7 10.14 2.46 -10.55
N VAL A 8 10.87 3.56 -10.44
CA VAL A 8 11.48 4.01 -9.19
C VAL A 8 10.38 4.52 -8.28
N ASP A 9 10.16 3.85 -7.15
CA ASP A 9 9.07 4.13 -6.22
C ASP A 9 9.63 4.44 -4.82
N GLY A 10 9.49 5.70 -4.41
CA GLY A 10 9.89 6.19 -3.09
C GLY A 10 8.93 5.82 -1.95
N GLY A 11 7.75 5.29 -2.27
CA GLY A 11 6.78 4.74 -1.30
C GLY A 11 6.94 3.24 -1.07
N ALA A 12 7.60 2.53 -1.99
CA ALA A 12 7.86 1.11 -1.84
C ALA A 12 8.90 0.85 -0.74
N THR A 13 8.57 -0.03 0.21
CA THR A 13 9.48 -0.42 1.30
C THR A 13 10.46 -1.51 0.89
N ARG A 14 10.12 -2.27 -0.17
CA ARG A 14 10.93 -3.30 -0.81
C ARG A 14 10.57 -3.38 -2.28
N THR A 15 11.51 -3.86 -3.08
CA THR A 15 11.28 -4.04 -4.52
C THR A 15 10.34 -5.19 -4.79
N LEU A 16 9.29 -4.93 -5.57
CA LEU A 16 8.17 -5.85 -5.82
C LEU A 16 7.80 -5.79 -7.30
N GLY A 17 7.41 -6.90 -7.91
CA GLY A 17 6.93 -6.92 -9.30
C GLY A 17 6.05 -8.11 -9.62
N SER A 18 5.26 -8.02 -10.70
CA SER A 18 4.55 -9.18 -11.22
C SER A 18 5.52 -10.17 -11.89
N LEU A 19 5.16 -11.46 -11.93
CA LEU A 19 5.88 -12.46 -12.71
C LEU A 19 6.05 -12.03 -14.17
N VAL A 20 5.00 -11.42 -14.75
CA VAL A 20 5.05 -10.89 -16.11
C VAL A 20 6.13 -9.82 -16.26
N ALA A 21 6.27 -8.90 -15.30
CA ALA A 21 7.29 -7.86 -15.37
C ALA A 21 8.71 -8.42 -15.22
N VAL A 22 8.89 -9.40 -14.33
CA VAL A 22 10.15 -10.12 -14.16
C VAL A 22 10.53 -10.87 -15.44
N GLN A 23 9.59 -11.59 -16.05
CA GLN A 23 9.83 -12.31 -17.30
C GLN A 23 10.28 -11.36 -18.41
N ASN A 24 9.63 -10.20 -18.56
CA ASN A 24 10.04 -9.19 -19.55
C ASN A 24 11.47 -8.67 -19.31
N VAL A 25 11.94 -8.61 -18.07
CA VAL A 25 13.33 -8.23 -17.76
C VAL A 25 14.29 -9.36 -18.15
N ILE A 26 13.94 -10.61 -17.85
CA ILE A 26 14.73 -11.78 -18.22
C ILE A 26 14.87 -11.86 -19.75
N ASP A 27 13.75 -11.79 -20.48
CA ASP A 27 13.73 -11.84 -21.94
C ASP A 27 14.60 -10.73 -22.54
N ARG A 28 14.58 -9.55 -21.93
CA ARG A 28 15.40 -8.41 -22.37
C ARG A 28 16.88 -8.63 -22.10
N ASN A 29 17.25 -9.10 -20.91
CA ASN A 29 18.63 -9.43 -20.57
C ASN A 29 19.17 -10.50 -21.52
N THR A 30 18.40 -11.56 -21.79
CA THR A 30 18.80 -12.62 -22.73
C THR A 30 18.97 -12.07 -24.14
N ALA A 31 18.09 -11.20 -24.61
CA ALA A 31 18.21 -10.59 -25.93
C ALA A 31 19.41 -9.63 -26.07
N GLU A 32 19.77 -8.90 -25.00
CA GLU A 32 20.84 -7.90 -25.05
C GLU A 32 22.23 -8.48 -24.71
N THR A 33 22.30 -9.41 -23.76
CA THR A 33 23.58 -9.93 -23.23
C THR A 33 23.75 -11.44 -23.36
N GLY A 34 22.73 -12.16 -23.84
CA GLY A 34 22.76 -13.63 -23.91
C GLY A 34 22.61 -14.34 -22.55
N ASP A 35 22.38 -13.59 -21.48
CA ASP A 35 22.29 -14.10 -20.10
C ASP A 35 21.00 -13.58 -19.46
N THR A 36 20.31 -14.42 -18.68
CA THR A 36 19.12 -14.05 -17.90
C THR A 36 19.44 -13.07 -16.77
N LYS A 37 20.68 -13.09 -16.27
CA LYS A 37 21.14 -12.41 -15.05
C LYS A 37 20.38 -12.82 -13.78
N ILE A 38 19.75 -13.99 -13.75
CA ILE A 38 19.17 -14.53 -12.52
C ILE A 38 20.29 -15.14 -11.67
N LEU A 39 20.51 -14.59 -10.48
CA LEU A 39 21.52 -15.09 -9.54
C LEU A 39 20.92 -16.15 -8.60
N LYS A 40 19.68 -15.95 -8.16
CA LYS A 40 18.98 -16.88 -7.24
C LYS A 40 17.47 -16.77 -7.40
N VAL A 41 16.80 -17.92 -7.26
CA VAL A 41 15.34 -18.00 -7.10
C VAL A 41 15.05 -18.71 -5.78
N ASP A 42 14.26 -18.06 -4.92
CA ASP A 42 13.84 -18.57 -3.62
C ASP A 42 12.32 -18.69 -3.59
N THR A 43 11.82 -19.92 -3.66
CA THR A 43 10.39 -20.23 -3.64
C THR A 43 9.82 -20.40 -2.23
N GLU A 44 10.65 -20.35 -1.19
CA GLU A 44 10.20 -20.44 0.21
C GLU A 44 9.99 -19.05 0.81
N ARG A 45 10.79 -18.07 0.37
CA ARG A 45 10.68 -16.68 0.79
C ARG A 45 9.48 -15.97 0.14
N LYS A 46 8.32 -16.08 0.78
CA LYS A 46 7.01 -15.57 0.35
C LYS A 46 6.45 -14.48 1.28
N PRO A 47 7.07 -13.29 1.35
CA PRO A 47 6.54 -12.20 2.18
C PRO A 47 5.15 -11.76 1.72
N ILE A 48 4.37 -11.22 2.66
CA ILE A 48 3.08 -10.60 2.40
C ILE A 48 3.30 -9.09 2.25
N PHE A 49 2.73 -8.51 1.20
CA PHE A 49 2.74 -7.07 0.95
C PHE A 49 1.35 -6.49 1.13
N SER A 50 1.26 -5.43 1.92
CA SER A 50 0.07 -4.58 1.99
C SER A 50 0.19 -3.43 0.99
N PHE A 51 -0.92 -3.13 0.33
CA PHE A 51 -1.03 -2.04 -0.63
C PHE A 51 -1.84 -0.89 -0.01
N GLY A 52 -1.68 0.32 -0.55
CA GLY A 52 -2.36 1.53 -0.04
C GLY A 52 -3.90 1.45 -0.03
N ASN A 53 -4.47 0.47 -0.73
CA ASN A 53 -5.90 0.16 -0.75
C ASN A 53 -6.33 -0.84 0.35
N SER A 54 -5.48 -1.12 1.34
CA SER A 54 -5.70 -2.12 2.41
C SER A 54 -5.84 -3.57 1.94
N SER A 55 -5.49 -3.88 0.68
CA SER A 55 -5.34 -5.25 0.21
C SER A 55 -3.98 -5.82 0.60
N GLU A 56 -3.91 -7.13 0.75
CA GLU A 56 -2.68 -7.87 1.01
C GLU A 56 -2.51 -8.95 -0.06
N ASN A 57 -1.30 -9.12 -0.59
CA ASN A 57 -0.95 -10.26 -1.44
C ASN A 57 0.31 -10.94 -0.95
N GLN A 58 0.28 -12.28 -0.99
CA GLN A 58 1.45 -13.10 -0.72
C GLN A 58 2.28 -13.28 -1.99
N CYS A 59 3.58 -13.06 -1.89
CA CYS A 59 4.51 -13.33 -2.99
C CYS A 59 4.64 -14.82 -3.28
N MET A 60 4.85 -15.17 -4.56
CA MET A 60 5.14 -16.54 -4.96
C MET A 60 6.59 -16.93 -4.71
N SER A 61 7.50 -16.00 -4.99
CA SER A 61 8.93 -16.21 -4.83
C SER A 61 9.65 -14.89 -4.59
N THR A 62 10.92 -15.01 -4.21
CA THR A 62 11.86 -13.90 -4.19
C THR A 62 13.02 -14.26 -5.10
N ILE A 63 13.38 -13.36 -6.00
CA ILE A 63 14.51 -13.55 -6.91
C ILE A 63 15.62 -12.54 -6.61
N GLU A 64 16.86 -12.93 -6.88
CA GLU A 64 18.00 -12.02 -6.93
C GLU A 64 18.44 -11.90 -8.40
N LEU A 65 18.34 -10.68 -8.94
CA LEU A 65 18.75 -10.33 -10.29
C LEU A 65 20.08 -9.59 -10.25
N GLY A 66 21.00 -9.95 -11.12
CA GLY A 66 22.23 -9.21 -11.38
C GLY A 66 21.89 -7.89 -12.07
N VAL A 67 22.39 -6.79 -11.52
CA VAL A 67 22.22 -5.44 -12.08
C VAL A 67 23.58 -4.77 -12.24
N GLN A 68 23.67 -3.84 -13.17
CA GLN A 68 24.90 -3.08 -13.41
C GLN A 68 24.57 -1.59 -13.40
N ALA A 69 25.25 -0.84 -12.53
CA ALA A 69 25.15 0.61 -12.45
C ALA A 69 26.49 1.22 -12.86
N GLY A 70 26.60 1.59 -14.14
CA GLY A 70 27.87 2.01 -14.74
C GLY A 70 28.87 0.84 -14.77
N VAL A 71 29.98 0.98 -14.06
CA VAL A 71 31.02 -0.07 -13.94
C VAL A 71 30.82 -1.00 -12.75
N LYS A 72 29.86 -0.73 -11.87
CA LYS A 72 29.65 -1.52 -10.65
C LYS A 72 28.57 -2.57 -10.89
N GLU A 73 28.94 -3.82 -10.68
CA GLU A 73 27.98 -4.92 -10.56
C GLU A 73 27.29 -4.88 -9.20
N GLY A 74 26.04 -5.31 -9.18
CA GLY A 74 25.23 -5.37 -7.99
C GLY A 74 24.15 -6.42 -8.12
N LYS A 75 23.38 -6.56 -7.04
CA LYS A 75 22.23 -7.45 -6.98
C LYS A 75 20.99 -6.69 -6.60
N LEU A 76 19.88 -7.03 -7.24
CA LEU A 76 18.55 -6.51 -6.96
C LEU A 76 17.67 -7.66 -6.50
N THR A 77 17.20 -7.60 -5.25
CA THR A 77 16.20 -8.54 -4.75
C THR A 77 14.81 -8.08 -5.17
N VAL A 78 14.06 -8.92 -5.89
CA VAL A 78 12.69 -8.64 -6.33
C VAL A 78 11.75 -9.69 -5.75
N HIS A 79 10.71 -9.24 -5.06
CA HIS A 79 9.62 -10.11 -4.62
C HIS A 79 8.56 -10.22 -5.73
N THR A 80 8.12 -11.43 -6.04
CA THR A 80 7.26 -11.69 -7.21
C THR A 80 5.82 -11.97 -6.83
N LEU A 81 4.87 -11.44 -7.59
CA LEU A 81 3.44 -11.69 -7.44
C LEU A 81 2.91 -12.46 -8.65
N ASP A 82 2.01 -13.41 -8.39
CA ASP A 82 1.24 -14.13 -9.43
C ASP A 82 0.07 -13.30 -9.97
N ALA A 83 -0.23 -12.17 -9.33
CA ALA A 83 -1.38 -11.36 -9.66
C ALA A 83 -0.98 -10.15 -10.52
N GLY A 84 -1.66 -10.00 -11.66
CA GLY A 84 -1.59 -8.81 -12.51
C GLY A 84 -0.35 -8.73 -13.41
N SER A 85 -0.22 -7.58 -14.07
CA SER A 85 0.91 -7.27 -14.96
C SER A 85 1.61 -5.95 -14.58
N GLY A 86 1.57 -5.64 -13.28
CA GLY A 86 2.19 -4.45 -12.71
C GLY A 86 3.72 -4.46 -12.91
N PRO A 87 4.34 -3.28 -13.14
CA PRO A 87 5.77 -3.18 -13.34
C PRO A 87 6.55 -3.60 -12.09
N ILE A 88 7.87 -3.76 -12.21
CA ILE A 88 8.75 -3.85 -11.04
C ILE A 88 8.80 -2.45 -10.40
N LEU A 89 8.33 -2.34 -9.17
CA LEU A 89 8.48 -1.17 -8.31
C LEU A 89 9.83 -1.28 -7.63
N LEU A 90 10.81 -0.50 -8.09
CA LEU A 90 12.12 -0.40 -7.49
C LEU A 90 12.03 0.49 -6.25
N SER A 91 12.18 -0.14 -5.09
CA SER A 91 12.27 0.57 -3.82
C SER A 91 13.58 1.33 -3.78
N VAL A 92 13.51 2.64 -4.00
CA VAL A 92 14.58 3.57 -3.61
C VAL A 92 14.44 3.83 -2.12
N THR A 93 14.76 2.82 -1.32
CA THR A 93 15.13 3.07 0.06
C THR A 93 16.40 3.90 0.02
N PRO A 94 16.41 5.14 0.54
CA PRO A 94 17.67 5.80 0.87
C PRO A 94 18.41 4.82 1.76
N SER A 95 19.59 4.39 1.33
CA SER A 95 20.49 3.56 2.12
C SER A 95 20.49 4.03 3.58
N ALA A 96 19.89 3.22 4.46
CA ALA A 96 20.03 3.27 5.92
C ALA A 96 19.79 4.59 6.67
N LEU A 97 19.28 5.67 6.07
CA LEU A 97 19.19 6.98 6.72
C LEU A 97 17.79 7.49 7.03
N ASN A 98 16.74 6.68 6.82
CA ASN A 98 15.40 7.09 7.26
C ASN A 98 14.47 5.90 7.55
N MET A 99 14.97 4.92 8.28
CA MET A 99 14.15 3.79 8.76
C MET A 99 13.98 3.88 10.27
N SER A 100 12.73 3.90 10.73
CA SER A 100 12.41 3.75 12.16
C SER A 100 13.04 2.46 12.69
N LEU A 101 14.08 2.62 13.52
CA LEU A 101 14.78 1.53 14.20
C LEU A 101 13.81 0.65 15.01
N ASP A 102 12.66 1.20 15.40
CA ASP A 102 11.60 0.52 16.16
C ASP A 102 10.96 -0.64 15.40
N ARG A 103 10.96 -0.60 14.07
CA ARG A 103 10.35 -1.65 13.23
C ARG A 103 11.34 -2.72 12.77
N GLN A 104 12.65 -2.47 12.84
CA GLN A 104 13.67 -3.43 12.42
C GLN A 104 13.71 -4.66 13.32
N ASN A 105 14.10 -5.83 12.81
CA ASN A 105 14.31 -7.04 13.61
C ASN A 105 15.77 -7.13 14.09
N LYS A 106 16.05 -8.05 15.04
CA LYS A 106 17.38 -8.19 15.67
C LYS A 106 18.51 -8.39 14.64
N ALA A 107 18.31 -9.28 13.66
CA ALA A 107 19.31 -9.57 12.63
C ALA A 107 19.63 -8.35 11.76
N SER A 108 18.61 -7.55 11.41
CA SER A 108 18.80 -6.34 10.60
C SER A 108 19.58 -5.27 11.36
N LEU A 109 19.33 -5.11 12.66
CA LEU A 109 20.08 -4.20 13.53
C LEU A 109 21.55 -4.65 13.68
N GLN A 110 21.80 -5.96 13.76
CA GLN A 110 23.17 -6.49 13.80
C GLN A 110 23.91 -6.21 12.50
N GLU A 111 23.26 -6.38 11.36
CA GLU A 111 23.87 -6.11 10.05
C GLU A 111 24.16 -4.62 9.85
N LEU A 112 23.28 -3.74 10.35
CA LEU A 112 23.49 -2.29 10.35
C LEU A 112 24.72 -1.86 11.17
N LEU A 113 25.02 -2.56 12.26
CA LEU A 113 26.23 -2.34 13.07
C LEU A 113 27.47 -2.87 12.35
N ARG A 114 27.40 -4.06 11.72
CA ARG A 114 28.51 -4.61 10.90
C ARG A 114 28.86 -3.74 9.72
N ALA A 115 27.85 -3.21 9.03
CA ALA A 115 28.05 -2.27 7.93
C ALA A 115 28.74 -0.97 8.39
N ARG A 116 28.66 -0.62 9.68
CA ARG A 116 29.36 0.50 10.31
C ARG A 116 30.70 0.11 10.96
N GLY A 117 31.13 -1.14 10.77
CA GLY A 117 32.42 -1.65 11.26
C GLY A 117 32.40 -2.20 12.68
N GLU A 118 31.24 -2.37 13.33
CA GLU A 118 31.13 -3.03 14.63
C GLU A 118 30.74 -4.51 14.50
N ASP A 119 31.27 -5.38 15.35
CA ASP A 119 30.79 -6.76 15.47
C ASP A 119 29.92 -6.90 16.74
N PRO A 120 28.60 -6.74 16.64
CA PRO A 120 27.72 -6.75 17.80
C PRO A 120 27.63 -8.16 18.42
N PRO A 121 27.76 -8.30 19.75
CA PRO A 121 27.62 -9.57 20.44
C PRO A 121 26.31 -10.27 20.12
N ARG A 122 26.36 -11.60 19.96
CA ARG A 122 25.17 -12.43 19.67
C ARG A 122 24.11 -12.33 20.76
N GLY A 123 24.53 -12.10 22.01
CA GLY A 123 23.66 -11.96 23.18
C GLY A 123 22.85 -10.66 23.23
N TRP A 124 23.24 -9.61 22.50
CA TRP A 124 22.57 -8.32 22.59
C TRP A 124 21.10 -8.43 22.20
N THR A 125 20.26 -7.81 23.01
CA THR A 125 18.84 -7.61 22.78
C THR A 125 18.62 -6.58 21.68
N LYS A 126 17.39 -6.54 21.18
CA LYS A 126 16.96 -5.56 20.19
C LYS A 126 17.14 -4.11 20.67
N ILE A 127 17.02 -3.88 21.97
CA ILE A 127 17.14 -2.55 22.59
C ILE A 127 18.60 -2.11 22.61
N GLU A 128 19.51 -2.99 23.05
CA GLU A 128 20.95 -2.71 23.10
C GLU A 128 21.53 -2.42 21.70
N LEU A 129 21.14 -3.21 20.69
CA LEU A 129 21.56 -2.97 19.31
C LEU A 129 21.07 -1.62 18.76
N ARG A 130 19.86 -1.19 19.13
CA ARG A 130 19.33 0.12 18.73
C ARG A 130 20.02 1.25 19.42
N GLN A 131 20.22 1.12 20.73
CA GLN A 131 20.92 2.11 21.53
C GLN A 131 22.31 2.33 20.95
N ARG A 132 23.02 1.24 20.59
CA ARG A 132 24.33 1.35 19.96
C ARG A 132 24.31 2.06 18.61
N LEU A 133 23.30 1.77 17.78
CA LEU A 133 23.11 2.48 16.51
C LEU A 133 22.83 3.97 16.72
N LEU A 134 22.07 4.34 17.75
CA LEU A 134 21.79 5.73 18.10
C LEU A 134 23.02 6.45 18.67
N GLU A 135 23.88 5.75 19.42
CA GLU A 135 25.16 6.29 19.90
C GLU A 135 26.12 6.59 18.74
N LEU A 136 26.16 5.71 17.73
CA LEU A 136 27.01 5.88 16.55
C LEU A 136 26.49 6.95 15.59
N ASP A 137 25.18 7.09 15.49
CA ASP A 137 24.52 8.00 14.57
C ASP A 137 23.22 8.53 15.22
N PRO A 138 23.33 9.62 16.02
CA PRO A 138 22.18 10.22 16.69
C PRO A 138 21.07 10.66 15.73
N ALA A 139 21.41 10.93 14.46
CA ALA A 139 20.44 11.31 13.43
C ALA A 139 19.47 10.17 13.08
N LEU A 140 19.81 8.91 13.36
CA LEU A 140 18.89 7.77 13.20
C LEU A 140 17.69 7.82 14.14
N GLY A 141 17.81 8.51 15.27
CA GLY A 141 16.71 8.75 16.22
C GLY A 141 15.80 9.89 15.81
N GLU A 142 16.28 10.76 14.91
CA GLU A 142 15.58 11.96 14.44
C GLU A 142 14.76 11.73 13.17
N ALA A 143 14.59 10.48 12.74
CA ALA A 143 13.62 10.11 11.71
C ALA A 143 12.21 10.43 12.21
N LYS A 144 11.84 11.72 12.18
CA LYS A 144 10.50 12.23 12.42
C LYS A 144 9.62 11.38 11.53
N ALA A 145 8.75 10.59 12.17
CA ALA A 145 7.73 9.85 11.44
C ALA A 145 7.11 10.86 10.47
N LYS A 146 7.27 10.64 9.16
CA LYS A 146 6.58 11.47 8.16
C LYS A 146 5.14 11.55 8.64
N GLU A 147 4.66 12.76 8.88
CA GLU A 147 3.24 12.98 9.18
C GLU A 147 2.48 12.39 8.00
N VAL A 148 1.97 11.19 8.19
CA VAL A 148 1.06 10.58 7.22
C VAL A 148 -0.22 11.37 7.44
N HIS A 149 -0.47 12.32 6.55
CA HIS A 149 -1.73 13.06 6.57
C HIS A 149 -2.83 12.06 6.27
N ARG A 150 -3.64 11.76 7.29
CA ARG A 150 -4.74 10.81 7.20
C ARG A 150 -6.03 11.60 7.18
N THR A 151 -6.96 11.18 6.34
CA THR A 151 -8.33 11.66 6.43
C THR A 151 -8.95 11.19 7.75
N GLU A 152 -9.98 11.89 8.24
CA GLU A 152 -10.71 11.48 9.45
C GLU A 152 -11.20 10.03 9.35
N LEU A 153 -11.66 9.60 8.17
CA LEU A 153 -12.07 8.23 7.93
C LEU A 153 -10.90 7.24 8.09
N GLN A 154 -9.73 7.54 7.53
CA GLN A 154 -8.54 6.70 7.67
C GLN A 154 -8.06 6.62 9.12
N GLU A 155 -8.19 7.70 9.88
CA GLU A 155 -7.92 7.70 11.33
C GLU A 155 -8.87 6.76 12.06
N TRP A 156 -10.19 6.88 11.83
CA TRP A 156 -11.18 5.97 12.41
C TRP A 156 -10.90 4.51 12.06
N VAL A 157 -10.63 4.19 10.79
CA VAL A 157 -10.31 2.83 10.35
C VAL A 157 -9.06 2.31 11.06
N CYS A 158 -8.02 3.13 11.22
CA CYS A 158 -6.82 2.75 11.95
C CYS A 158 -7.11 2.45 13.43
N ARG A 159 -7.96 3.25 14.07
CA ARG A 159 -8.36 3.06 15.47
C ARG A 159 -9.19 1.79 15.65
N ILE A 160 -10.16 1.54 14.77
CA ILE A 160 -10.97 0.31 14.76
C ILE A 160 -10.07 -0.91 14.59
N ASN A 161 -9.14 -0.88 13.63
CA ASN A 161 -8.20 -1.99 13.40
C ASN A 161 -7.26 -2.25 14.58
N LYS A 162 -6.88 -1.21 15.33
CA LYS A 162 -6.10 -1.39 16.57
C LYS A 162 -6.97 -2.02 17.67
N ALA A 163 -8.18 -1.48 17.88
CA ALA A 163 -9.11 -1.92 18.92
C ALA A 163 -9.61 -3.36 18.70
N ARG A 164 -9.75 -3.81 17.44
CA ARG A 164 -10.25 -5.16 17.13
C ARG A 164 -9.38 -6.30 17.68
N SER A 165 -8.11 -6.01 18.00
CA SER A 165 -7.19 -6.98 18.62
C SER A 165 -7.69 -7.50 19.97
N LYS A 166 -8.54 -6.74 20.67
CA LYS A 166 -9.15 -7.13 21.94
C LYS A 166 -10.63 -6.71 21.97
N LYS A 167 -11.55 -7.68 22.14
CA LYS A 167 -13.01 -7.43 22.18
C LYS A 167 -13.38 -6.27 23.13
N ALA A 168 -12.79 -6.22 24.33
CA ALA A 168 -13.05 -5.16 25.31
C ALA A 168 -12.72 -3.75 24.78
N GLN A 169 -11.60 -3.60 24.07
CA GLN A 169 -11.20 -2.32 23.48
C GLN A 169 -12.14 -1.91 22.34
N LEU A 170 -12.56 -2.88 21.52
CA LEU A 170 -13.52 -2.60 20.45
C LEU A 170 -14.90 -2.21 21.00
N VAL A 171 -15.36 -2.87 22.07
CA VAL A 171 -16.61 -2.50 22.76
C VAL A 171 -16.51 -1.08 23.32
N GLU A 172 -15.40 -0.74 23.99
CA GLU A 172 -15.19 0.61 24.53
C GLU A 172 -15.19 1.69 23.46
N LEU A 173 -14.48 1.47 22.34
CA LEU A 173 -14.47 2.39 21.21
C LEU A 173 -15.89 2.56 20.65
N CYS A 174 -16.63 1.46 20.49
CA CYS A 174 -17.98 1.52 19.95
C CYS A 174 -18.95 2.27 20.87
N THR A 175 -18.91 2.04 22.19
CA THR A 175 -19.85 2.67 23.13
C THR A 175 -19.49 4.11 23.47
N LYS A 176 -18.21 4.39 23.78
CA LYS A 176 -17.78 5.70 24.27
C LYS A 176 -17.53 6.72 23.17
N GLU A 177 -17.04 6.26 22.02
CA GLU A 177 -16.59 7.18 20.97
C GLU A 177 -17.51 7.21 19.75
N LEU A 178 -18.06 6.06 19.38
CA LEU A 178 -19.01 5.95 18.27
C LEU A 178 -20.47 5.96 18.73
N GLU A 179 -20.72 6.04 20.05
CA GLU A 179 -22.05 6.12 20.65
C GLU A 179 -23.00 5.00 20.16
N LEU A 180 -22.46 3.80 19.97
CA LEU A 180 -23.22 2.63 19.55
C LEU A 180 -23.84 1.92 20.75
N ASN A 181 -25.12 1.57 20.63
CA ASN A 181 -25.84 0.76 21.61
C ASN A 181 -25.49 -0.71 21.39
N ILE A 182 -24.79 -1.30 22.37
CA ILE A 182 -24.29 -2.69 22.32
C ILE A 182 -24.96 -3.50 23.43
N THR A 183 -25.45 -4.69 23.11
CA THR A 183 -26.16 -5.59 24.06
C THR A 183 -25.22 -6.48 24.86
N GLY A 184 -23.97 -6.64 24.41
CA GLY A 184 -22.90 -7.43 25.05
C GLY A 184 -22.66 -8.79 24.40
N ASN A 185 -23.62 -9.27 23.61
CA ASN A 185 -23.59 -10.58 22.95
C ASN A 185 -22.97 -10.54 21.55
N GLU A 186 -22.59 -9.37 21.05
CA GLU A 186 -22.04 -9.16 19.72
C GLU A 186 -20.65 -9.79 19.58
N THR A 187 -20.37 -10.35 18.41
CA THR A 187 -19.04 -10.86 18.06
C THR A 187 -18.14 -9.72 17.56
N ILE A 188 -16.82 -9.93 17.59
CA ILE A 188 -15.85 -8.94 17.06
C ILE A 188 -16.20 -8.51 15.62
N PRO A 189 -16.52 -9.42 14.68
CA PRO A 189 -16.89 -9.01 13.31
C PRO A 189 -18.16 -8.16 13.24
N THR A 190 -19.16 -8.42 14.10
CA THR A 190 -20.38 -7.60 14.16
C THR A 190 -20.06 -6.19 14.65
N LEU A 191 -19.26 -6.08 15.72
CA LEU A 191 -18.81 -4.79 16.26
C LEU A 191 -17.96 -4.01 15.25
N GLU A 192 -17.03 -4.68 14.57
CA GLU A 192 -16.17 -4.08 13.55
C GLU A 192 -17.01 -3.53 12.39
N ARG A 193 -18.02 -4.28 11.93
CA ARG A 193 -18.94 -3.83 10.89
C ARG A 193 -19.72 -2.58 11.31
N TRP A 194 -20.30 -2.57 12.51
CA TRP A 194 -21.07 -1.43 13.01
C TRP A 194 -20.19 -0.21 13.23
N ALA A 195 -18.99 -0.41 13.80
CA ALA A 195 -18.01 0.66 14.00
C ALA A 195 -17.61 1.28 12.66
N LEU A 196 -17.31 0.45 11.66
CA LEU A 196 -16.94 0.91 10.32
C LEU A 196 -18.09 1.70 9.68
N GLN A 197 -19.31 1.16 9.71
CA GLN A 197 -20.47 1.86 9.16
C GLN A 197 -20.68 3.22 9.84
N LYS A 198 -20.58 3.30 11.17
CA LYS A 198 -20.70 4.57 11.91
C LYS A 198 -19.58 5.53 11.57
N ALA A 199 -18.33 5.06 11.45
CA ALA A 199 -17.18 5.89 11.04
C ALA A 199 -17.39 6.56 9.67
N TYR A 200 -17.94 5.83 8.70
CA TYR A 200 -18.28 6.39 7.38
C TYR A 200 -19.42 7.44 7.44
N LEU A 201 -20.29 7.39 8.44
CA LEU A 201 -21.39 8.34 8.60
C LEU A 201 -20.95 9.62 9.31
N ILE A 202 -20.03 9.54 10.27
CA ILE A 202 -19.65 10.69 11.11
C ILE A 202 -18.43 11.45 10.58
N SER A 203 -17.56 10.81 9.79
CA SER A 203 -16.35 11.47 9.27
C SER A 203 -16.68 12.37 8.09
N THR A 204 -15.88 13.42 7.88
CA THR A 204 -15.99 14.30 6.72
C THR A 204 -15.48 13.60 5.46
N PRO A 205 -16.25 13.53 4.36
CA PRO A 205 -15.77 12.96 3.09
C PRO A 205 -14.64 13.79 2.48
N MET A 206 -13.51 13.16 2.19
CA MET A 206 -12.31 13.82 1.65
C MET A 206 -11.94 13.28 0.26
N ALA A 207 -11.15 14.05 -0.49
CA ALA A 207 -10.72 13.72 -1.85
C ALA A 207 -9.90 12.41 -1.91
N GLU A 208 -9.11 12.18 -0.86
CA GLU A 208 -8.19 11.06 -0.65
C GLU A 208 -8.87 9.82 -0.03
N ASP A 209 -10.16 9.91 0.30
CA ASP A 209 -10.91 8.74 0.76
C ASP A 209 -11.05 7.72 -0.38
N VAL A 210 -10.90 6.43 -0.05
CA VAL A 210 -11.05 5.34 -1.03
C VAL A 210 -12.51 4.94 -1.21
N VAL A 211 -12.88 4.55 -2.44
CA VAL A 211 -14.25 4.10 -2.79
C VAL A 211 -14.68 2.94 -1.89
N GLY A 212 -13.84 1.92 -1.71
CA GLY A 212 -14.11 0.81 -0.78
C GLY A 212 -15.20 -0.17 -1.22
N PHE A 213 -15.73 -0.06 -2.45
CA PHE A 213 -16.70 -1.00 -3.03
C PHE A 213 -16.59 -1.06 -4.57
N GLY A 214 -17.18 -2.10 -5.16
CA GLY A 214 -17.29 -2.25 -6.62
C GLY A 214 -15.95 -2.37 -7.35
N ARG A 215 -15.98 -2.17 -8.67
CA ARG A 215 -14.80 -2.30 -9.56
C ARG A 215 -13.68 -1.29 -9.25
N HIS A 216 -14.03 -0.13 -8.70
CA HIS A 216 -13.09 0.95 -8.39
C HIS A 216 -12.78 1.07 -6.90
N SER A 217 -12.97 0.01 -6.12
CA SER A 217 -12.82 0.00 -4.65
C SER A 217 -11.47 0.53 -4.16
N ALA A 218 -10.41 0.35 -4.94
CA ALA A 218 -9.06 0.79 -4.61
C ALA A 218 -8.73 2.24 -5.03
N LEU A 219 -9.63 2.93 -5.73
CA LEU A 219 -9.42 4.31 -6.17
C LEU A 219 -9.91 5.31 -5.13
N GLU A 220 -9.29 6.48 -5.13
CA GLU A 220 -9.71 7.64 -4.33
C GLU A 220 -10.90 8.36 -4.99
N TYR A 221 -11.65 9.11 -4.19
CA TYR A 221 -12.81 9.87 -4.63
C TYR A 221 -12.42 10.88 -5.72
N GLN A 222 -11.28 11.57 -5.58
CA GLN A 222 -10.79 12.50 -6.59
C GLN A 222 -10.50 11.83 -7.93
N ASN A 223 -9.93 10.62 -7.90
CA ASN A 223 -9.65 9.87 -9.13
C ASN A 223 -10.94 9.46 -9.84
N ILE A 224 -11.98 9.09 -9.09
CA ILE A 224 -13.32 8.89 -9.67
C ILE A 224 -13.82 10.17 -10.34
N ASN A 225 -13.72 11.30 -9.66
CA ASN A 225 -14.24 12.57 -10.16
C ASN A 225 -13.56 13.01 -11.47
N LEU A 226 -12.23 12.91 -11.51
CA LEU A 226 -11.43 13.40 -12.63
C LEU A 226 -11.44 12.46 -13.83
N TYR A 227 -11.33 11.15 -13.59
CA TYR A 227 -11.00 10.19 -14.66
C TYR A 227 -12.13 9.22 -15.01
N HIS A 228 -13.16 9.09 -14.16
CA HIS A 228 -14.21 8.08 -14.34
C HIS A 228 -15.61 8.71 -14.42
N GLN A 229 -15.87 9.48 -15.49
CA GLN A 229 -17.13 10.20 -15.70
C GLN A 229 -18.36 9.27 -15.70
N ASP A 230 -18.31 8.17 -16.47
CA ASP A 230 -19.42 7.21 -16.53
C ASP A 230 -19.72 6.60 -15.14
N TYR A 231 -18.68 6.31 -14.37
CA TYR A 231 -18.84 5.76 -13.02
C TYR A 231 -19.38 6.81 -12.04
N ARG A 232 -18.90 8.06 -12.14
CA ARG A 232 -19.43 9.20 -11.38
C ARG A 232 -20.93 9.37 -11.63
N GLU A 233 -21.36 9.37 -12.89
CA GLU A 233 -22.77 9.49 -13.25
C GLU A 233 -23.59 8.31 -12.72
N TRP A 234 -23.07 7.09 -12.84
CA TRP A 234 -23.69 5.90 -12.27
C TRP A 234 -23.86 6.00 -10.75
N VAL A 235 -22.84 6.43 -10.00
CA VAL A 235 -22.93 6.62 -8.54
C VAL A 235 -24.01 7.64 -8.18
N LEU A 236 -24.02 8.79 -8.86
CA LEU A 236 -24.99 9.87 -8.59
C LEU A 236 -26.42 9.45 -8.91
N ARG A 237 -26.62 8.71 -10.01
CA ARG A 237 -27.92 8.18 -10.42
C ARG A 237 -28.41 7.12 -9.44
N THR A 238 -27.55 6.16 -9.11
CA THR A 238 -27.90 5.05 -8.20
C THR A 238 -28.32 5.57 -6.83
N ASP A 239 -27.58 6.55 -6.28
CA ASP A 239 -27.94 7.18 -5.00
C ASP A 239 -29.27 7.96 -5.05
N ALA A 240 -29.66 8.48 -6.21
CA ALA A 240 -30.92 9.20 -6.39
C ALA A 240 -32.13 8.26 -6.59
N GLU A 241 -31.92 7.11 -7.22
CA GLU A 241 -32.98 6.17 -7.60
C GLU A 241 -33.27 5.11 -6.52
N GLU A 242 -32.27 4.69 -5.74
CA GLU A 242 -32.40 3.59 -4.79
C GLU A 242 -32.48 4.05 -3.33
N THR A 243 -33.64 3.86 -2.70
CA THR A 243 -33.86 4.08 -1.26
C THR A 243 -33.29 2.93 -0.42
N GLY A 244 -31.98 2.69 -0.53
CA GLY A 244 -31.34 1.59 0.18
C GLY A 244 -29.84 1.42 -0.08
N CYS A 245 -29.21 2.32 -0.82
CA CYS A 245 -27.80 2.17 -1.19
C CYS A 245 -26.87 1.98 0.02
N ASP A 246 -25.82 1.20 -0.22
CA ASP A 246 -24.72 1.01 0.70
C ASP A 246 -24.15 2.37 1.18
N TYR A 247 -23.81 2.45 2.46
CA TYR A 247 -23.36 3.70 3.10
C TYR A 247 -22.11 4.28 2.42
N ARG A 248 -21.26 3.45 1.81
CA ARG A 248 -20.07 3.91 1.08
C ARG A 248 -20.45 4.59 -0.24
N LEU A 249 -21.45 4.06 -0.95
CA LEU A 249 -21.96 4.65 -2.18
C LEU A 249 -22.56 6.03 -1.89
N ARG A 250 -23.41 6.12 -0.86
CA ARG A 250 -24.01 7.41 -0.44
C ARG A 250 -22.96 8.45 -0.08
N ARG A 251 -21.93 8.05 0.67
CA ARG A 251 -20.82 8.92 1.06
C ARG A 251 -20.07 9.46 -0.16
N LEU A 252 -19.73 8.58 -1.12
CA LEU A 252 -19.09 8.99 -2.36
C LEU A 252 -20.01 9.93 -3.18
N ALA A 253 -21.30 9.61 -3.29
CA ALA A 253 -22.27 10.45 -4.00
C ALA A 253 -22.37 11.86 -3.38
N GLN A 254 -22.41 11.95 -2.05
CA GLN A 254 -22.39 13.22 -1.32
C GLN A 254 -21.16 14.05 -1.67
N TRP A 255 -19.97 13.44 -1.63
CA TRP A 255 -18.73 14.13 -1.98
C TRP A 255 -18.70 14.58 -3.46
N LEU A 256 -19.17 13.74 -4.40
CA LEU A 256 -19.22 14.06 -5.83
C LEU A 256 -20.21 15.20 -6.17
N ARG A 257 -21.30 15.34 -5.42
CA ARG A 257 -22.23 16.47 -5.57
C ARG A 257 -21.62 17.78 -5.08
N ALA A 258 -20.86 17.72 -3.98
CA ALA A 258 -20.15 18.88 -3.44
C ALA A 258 -18.94 19.30 -4.30
N ASN A 259 -18.43 18.40 -5.15
CA ASN A 259 -17.27 18.63 -6.02
C ASN A 259 -17.62 18.43 -7.51
N PRO A 260 -18.40 19.34 -8.13
CA PRO A 260 -18.69 19.26 -9.56
C PRO A 260 -17.41 19.45 -10.39
N VAL A 261 -17.28 18.70 -11.48
CA VAL A 261 -16.18 18.89 -12.44
C VAL A 261 -16.54 20.04 -13.36
N ASP A 262 -15.76 21.13 -13.33
CA ASP A 262 -15.96 22.23 -14.27
C ASP A 262 -15.58 21.78 -15.68
N LYS A 263 -16.48 22.03 -16.66
CA LYS A 263 -16.33 21.51 -18.03
C LYS A 263 -15.22 22.22 -18.82
N THR A 264 -14.62 23.26 -18.24
CA THR A 264 -13.59 24.13 -18.82
C THR A 264 -12.16 23.59 -18.69
N GLU A 265 -11.87 22.69 -17.73
CA GLU A 265 -10.54 22.08 -17.54
C GLU A 265 -10.27 20.85 -18.44
N LYS A 266 -11.14 20.59 -19.43
CA LYS A 266 -11.10 19.41 -20.30
C LYS A 266 -9.83 19.27 -21.17
N GLU A 267 -8.96 20.27 -21.22
CA GLU A 267 -7.79 20.27 -22.12
C GLU A 267 -6.41 20.04 -21.46
N ILE A 268 -6.25 20.07 -20.13
CA ILE A 268 -4.89 20.22 -19.57
C ILE A 268 -4.22 18.91 -19.09
N ARG A 269 -4.92 17.78 -18.89
CA ARG A 269 -4.25 16.55 -18.42
C ARG A 269 -4.59 15.31 -19.24
N VAL A 270 -3.77 15.11 -20.27
CA VAL A 270 -3.69 13.90 -21.09
C VAL A 270 -3.51 12.65 -20.19
N LYS A 271 -4.52 11.79 -20.26
CA LYS A 271 -4.64 10.38 -19.83
C LYS A 271 -3.32 9.66 -19.45
N PRO A 272 -3.26 8.97 -18.30
CA PRO A 272 -2.52 7.72 -18.22
C PRO A 272 -3.31 6.66 -19.01
N LYS A 273 -2.66 6.00 -19.98
CA LYS A 273 -3.27 4.95 -20.82
C LYS A 273 -3.82 3.80 -19.95
N ALA A 274 -5.14 3.70 -19.83
CA ALA A 274 -5.81 2.49 -19.36
C ALA A 274 -5.67 1.37 -20.40
N ALA A 275 -5.33 0.19 -19.92
CA ALA A 275 -5.14 -1.02 -20.70
C ALA A 275 -6.43 -1.45 -21.40
N HIS A 276 -6.27 -1.89 -22.64
CA HIS A 276 -7.28 -2.49 -23.51
C HIS A 276 -7.97 -3.67 -22.80
N GLN A 277 -9.28 -3.59 -22.54
CA GLN A 277 -10.09 -4.76 -22.23
C GLN A 277 -10.42 -5.47 -23.55
N PRO A 278 -10.16 -6.78 -23.71
CA PRO A 278 -10.60 -7.51 -24.88
C PRO A 278 -12.12 -7.64 -24.87
N LYS A 279 -12.73 -7.37 -26.03
CA LYS A 279 -14.15 -7.62 -26.31
C LYS A 279 -14.37 -9.13 -26.31
N GLU A 280 -15.20 -9.63 -25.39
CA GLU A 280 -15.78 -10.97 -25.54
C GLU A 280 -16.66 -10.96 -26.79
N LYS A 281 -16.37 -11.89 -27.69
CA LYS A 281 -17.20 -12.24 -28.85
C LYS A 281 -17.85 -13.59 -28.55
N TYR A 282 -19.16 -13.61 -28.81
CA TYR A 282 -20.13 -14.71 -28.84
C TYR A 282 -20.67 -15.17 -27.48
#